data_AF-A0A379VSJ0-F1
#
_entry.id   AF-A0A379VSJ0-F1
#
_cell.length_a   1.000
_cell.length_b   1.000
_cell.length_c   1.000
_cell.angle_alpha   90.00
_cell.angle_beta   90.00
_cell.angle_gamma   90.00
#
_symmetry.space_group_name_H-M   'P 1'
#
loop_
_entity.id
_entity.type
_entity.pdbx_description
1 polymer ?
#
loop_
_entity_poly.entity_id
_entity_poly.type
_entity_poly.pdbx_seq_one_letter_code
_entity_poly.pdbx_strand_id
1 'polypeptide(L)' 'MSLREALEKAEEAGVDLVEISPNAEPPVCRIMDYGKFLYEKSKSSKEQKKKQKVIQVKELNSVLGQMKATIR' A
#
# COMPACT_ATOMS: atom_id res chain seq x y z
N MET A 1 -18.56 -0.72 19.76
CA MET A 1 -17.71 0.42 20.14
C MET A 1 -18.38 1.67 19.61
N SER A 2 -18.65 2.65 20.47
CA SER A 2 -19.29 3.89 20.06
C SER A 2 -18.29 4.85 19.41
N LEU A 3 -18.77 5.82 18.63
CA LEU A 3 -17.92 6.82 17.99
C LEU A 3 -17.15 7.65 19.02
N ARG A 4 -17.74 7.91 20.19
CA ARG A 4 -17.07 8.58 21.33
C ARG A 4 -15.91 7.76 21.88
N GLU A 5 -16.12 6.48 22.14
CA GLU A 5 -15.03 5.59 22.62
C GLU A 5 -13.88 5.53 21.61
N ALA A 6 -14.17 5.62 20.30
CA ALA A 6 -13.14 5.60 19.27
C ALA A 6 -12.32 6.90 19.25
N LEU A 7 -12.98 8.04 19.49
CA LEU A 7 -12.31 9.33 19.64
C LEU A 7 -11.47 9.40 20.92
N GLU A 8 -12.00 8.93 22.05
CA GLU A 8 -11.27 8.88 23.32
C GLU A 8 -10.00 8.03 23.20
N LYS A 9 -10.08 6.85 22.60
CA LYS A 9 -8.88 6.01 22.38
C LYS A 9 -7.87 6.63 21.42
N ALA A 10 -8.34 7.40 20.43
CA ALA A 10 -7.46 8.11 19.52
C ALA A 10 -6.71 9.25 20.26
N GLU A 11 -7.44 10.00 21.09
CA GLU A 11 -6.90 11.07 21.93
C GLU A 11 -5.92 10.55 22.99
N GLU A 12 -6.27 9.48 23.70
CA GLU A 12 -5.39 8.79 24.67
C GLU A 12 -4.09 8.30 24.03
N ALA A 13 -4.16 7.81 22.79
CA ALA A 13 -3.01 7.33 22.04
C ALA A 13 -2.25 8.44 21.28
N GLY A 14 -2.75 9.68 21.28
CA GLY A 14 -2.14 10.82 20.58
C GLY A 14 -2.08 10.65 19.06
N VAL A 15 -3.06 9.98 18.47
CA VAL A 15 -3.12 9.62 17.04
C VAL A 15 -4.50 9.93 16.48
N ASP A 16 -4.64 9.94 15.15
CA ASP A 16 -5.88 10.34 14.50
C ASP A 16 -6.86 9.17 14.35
N LEU A 17 -8.16 9.46 14.47
CA LEU A 17 -9.21 8.55 14.03
C LEU A 17 -9.45 8.75 12.53
N VAL A 18 -9.03 7.79 11.72
CA VAL A 18 -9.09 7.88 10.24
C VAL A 18 -10.13 6.91 9.68
N GLU A 19 -11.06 7.41 8.90
CA GLU A 19 -12.01 6.58 8.13
C GLU A 19 -11.31 5.96 6.92
N ILE A 20 -11.17 4.63 6.91
CA ILE A 20 -10.50 3.92 5.80
C ILE A 20 -11.49 3.53 4.72
N SER A 21 -12.68 3.07 5.12
CA SER A 21 -13.69 2.56 4.19
C SER A 21 -15.05 3.16 4.50
N PRO A 22 -15.44 4.22 3.78
CA PRO A 22 -16.79 4.78 3.90
C PRO A 22 -17.84 3.92 3.21
N ASN A 23 -17.44 3.02 2.30
CA ASN A 23 -18.35 2.17 1.52
C ASN A 23 -18.72 0.86 2.22
N ALA A 24 -18.15 0.59 3.39
CA ALA A 24 -18.50 -0.59 4.18
C ALA A 24 -19.69 -0.29 5.09
N GLU A 25 -20.63 -1.23 5.21
CA GLU A 25 -21.64 -1.23 6.28
C GLU A 25 -21.23 -2.24 7.36
N PRO A 26 -20.84 -1.79 8.57
CA PRO A 26 -20.67 -0.42 9.05
C PRO A 26 -19.33 0.24 8.61
N PRO A 27 -19.24 1.58 8.58
CA PRO A 27 -18.04 2.30 8.18
C PRO A 27 -16.85 1.92 9.05
N VAL A 28 -15.71 1.66 8.41
CA VAL A 28 -14.51 1.16 9.09
C VAL A 28 -13.56 2.32 9.38
N CYS A 29 -13.49 2.70 10.65
CA CYS A 29 -12.53 3.67 11.17
C CYS A 29 -11.33 2.93 11.78
N ARG A 30 -10.12 3.46 11.59
CA ARG A 30 -8.89 2.95 12.22
C ARG A 30 -8.15 4.09 12.89
N ILE A 31 -7.68 3.83 14.10
CA ILE A 31 -6.85 4.75 14.86
C ILE A 31 -5.41 4.64 14.32
N MET A 32 -4.90 5.69 13.67
CA MET A 32 -3.53 5.75 13.13
C MET A 32 -3.10 7.18 12.84
N ASP A 33 -1.78 7.41 12.79
CA ASP A 33 -1.23 8.66 12.25
C ASP A 33 -1.38 8.70 10.71
N TYR A 34 -2.23 9.59 10.22
CA TYR A 34 -2.51 9.72 8.79
C TYR A 34 -1.29 10.21 7.99
N GLY A 35 -0.50 11.12 8.57
CA GLY A 35 0.68 11.69 7.93
C GLY A 35 1.75 10.63 7.70
N LYS A 36 2.04 9.82 8.74
CA LYS A 36 2.98 8.71 8.64
C LYS A 36 2.52 7.64 7.65
N PHE A 37 1.23 7.31 7.66
CA PHE A 37 0.65 6.35 6.72
C PHE A 37 0.81 6.79 5.25
N LEU A 38 0.52 8.07 4.94
CA LEU A 38 0.71 8.61 3.59
C LEU A 38 2.18 8.55 3.14
N TYR A 39 3.11 8.87 4.04
CA TYR A 39 4.53 8.79 3.76
C TYR A 39 4.97 7.37 3.42
N GLU A 40 4.60 6.39 4.27
CA GLU A 40 4.91 4.98 4.07
C GLU A 40 4.27 4.42 2.79
N LYS A 41 3.00 4.76 2.53
CA LYS A 41 2.28 4.34 1.31
C LYS A 41 2.94 4.90 0.05
N SER A 42 3.39 6.16 0.07
CA SER A 42 4.11 6.78 -1.04
C SER A 42 5.48 6.13 -1.27
N LYS A 43 6.22 5.86 -0.20
CA LYS A 43 7.53 5.18 -0.26
C LYS A 43 7.38 3.77 -0.81
N SER A 44 6.46 2.98 -0.24
CA SER A 44 6.16 1.62 -0.68
C SER A 44 5.69 1.57 -2.13
N SER A 45 4.80 2.48 -2.55
CA SER A 45 4.36 2.56 -3.96
C SER A 45 5.51 2.88 -4.91
N LYS A 46 6.46 3.75 -4.52
CA LYS A 46 7.65 4.07 -5.33
C LYS A 46 8.57 2.86 -5.44
N GLU A 47 8.79 2.13 -4.35
CA GLU A 47 9.60 0.91 -4.34
C GLU A 47 8.96 -0.22 -5.17
N GLN A 48 7.65 -0.41 -5.05
CA GLN A 48 6.89 -1.38 -5.86
C GLN A 48 6.98 -1.05 -7.35
N LYS A 49 6.79 0.21 -7.75
CA LYS A 49 6.96 0.63 -9.15
C LYS A 49 8.37 0.38 -9.67
N LYS A 50 9.40 0.61 -8.86
CA LYS A 50 10.80 0.31 -9.22
C LYS A 50 11.01 -1.20 -9.39
N LYS A 51 10.54 -2.01 -8.43
CA LYS A 51 10.63 -3.48 -8.50
C LYS A 51 9.87 -4.04 -9.70
N GLN A 52 8.65 -3.58 -9.96
CA GLN A 52 7.84 -4.00 -11.10
C GLN A 52 8.51 -3.69 -12.44
N LYS A 53 9.14 -2.51 -12.58
CA LYS A 53 9.94 -2.17 -13.77
C LYS A 53 11.15 -3.10 -13.94
N VAL A 54 11.86 -3.44 -12.87
CA VAL A 54 13.00 -4.37 -12.93
C VAL A 54 12.56 -5.78 -13.32
N ILE A 55 11.42 -6.25 -12.79
CA ILE A 55 10.86 -7.56 -13.12
C ILE A 55 10.48 -7.62 -14.62
N GLN A 56 9.79 -6.60 -15.14
CA GLN A 56 9.44 -6.53 -16.58
C GLN A 56 10.66 -6.59 -17.50
N VAL A 57 11.75 -5.89 -17.16
CA VAL A 57 13.00 -5.93 -17.95
C VAL A 57 13.67 -7.30 -17.90
N LYS A 58 13.61 -7.99 -16.74
CA LYS A 58 14.17 -9.34 -16.59
C LYS A 58 13.42 -10.37 -17.44
N GLU A 59 12.08 -10.30 -17.47
CA GLU A 59 11.25 -11.21 -18.27
C GLU A 59 11.50 -11.03 -19.77
N LEU A 60 11.59 -9.80 -20.27
CA LEU A 60 11.88 -9.51 -21.68
C LEU A 60 13.22 -10.09 -22.14
N ASN A 61 14.27 -9.96 -21.33
CA ASN A 61 15.58 -10.54 -21.63
C ASN A 61 15.55 -12.07 -21.63
N SER A 62 14.80 -12.67 -20.70
CA SER A 62 14.68 -14.13 -20.62
C SER A 62 13.98 -14.72 -21.85
N VAL A 63 12.92 -14.08 -22.33
CA VAL A 63 12.17 -14.56 -23.51
C VAL A 63 12.97 -14.38 -24.80
N LEU A 64 13.69 -13.26 -24.97
CA LEU A 64 14.56 -13.03 -26.14
C LEU A 64 15.72 -14.02 -26.21
N GLY A 65 16.25 -14.46 -25.05
CA GLY A 65 17.28 -15.49 -24.98
C GLY A 65 16.81 -16.85 -25.49
N GLN A 66 15.59 -17.26 -25.15
CA GLN A 66 15.02 -18.52 -25.63
C GLN A 66 14.70 -18.48 -27.13
N MET A 67 14.18 -17.37 -27.65
CA MET A 67 13.98 -17.22 -29.11
C MET A 67 15.29 -17.32 -29.90
N LYS A 68 16.39 -16.73 -29.41
CA LYS A 68 17.69 -16.84 -30.07
C LYS A 68 18.29 -18.25 -30.01
N ALA A 69 18.00 -19.02 -28.96
CA ALA A 69 18.45 -20.40 -28.83
C ALA A 69 17.72 -21.35 -29.79
N THR A 70 16.44 -21.11 -30.07
CA THR A 70 15.63 -21.95 -30.97
C THR A 70 15.92 -21.72 -32.46
N ILE A 71 16.49 -20.57 -32.84
CA ILE A 71 16.78 -20.19 -34.24
C ILE A 71 18.22 -20.59 -34.66
N ARG A 72 19.04 -21.11 -33.75
CA ARG A 72 20.42 -21.54 -34.03
C ARG A 72 20.53 -23.06 -34.10
#